data_AF-A0A6M2E0U2-F1
#
_entry.id   AF-A0A6M2E0U2-F1
#
_cell.length_a   1.000
_cell.length_b   1.000
_cell.length_c   1.000
_cell.angle_alpha   90.00
_cell.angle_beta   90.00
_cell.angle_gamma   90.00
#
_symmetry.space_group_name_H-M   'P 1'
#
loop_
_entity.id
_entity.type
_entity.pdbx_description
1 polymer ?
#
loop_
_entity_poly.entity_id
_entity_poly.type
_entity_poly.pdbx_seq_one_letter_code
_entity_poly.pdbx_strand_id
1 'polypeptide(L)'
;MAGSRIYKLGSIFTRVEGLIKAGGMQPSEQPLWLDVYRAFPPLEEPSFYRTVTASGPVRPILYPEDTARMQFYREHGNTLVDLQDTTELSPCQRTPH
;
A
#
# COMPACT_ATOMS: atom_id res chain seq x y z
N MET A 1 17.91 -11.36 28.11
CA MET A 1 17.63 -11.01 26.69
C MET A 1 17.80 -9.52 26.50
N ALA A 2 18.86 -9.09 25.84
CA ALA A 2 19.05 -7.69 25.49
C ALA A 2 18.22 -7.38 24.24
N GLY A 3 17.22 -6.51 24.37
CA GLY A 3 16.40 -6.03 23.25
C GLY A 3 16.61 -4.55 23.01
N SER A 4 16.66 -4.12 21.75
CA SER A 4 16.72 -2.69 21.41
C SER A 4 15.33 -2.09 21.26
N ARG A 5 15.02 -1.07 22.09
CA ARG A 5 13.76 -0.30 22.04
C ARG A 5 13.88 1.02 21.27
N ILE A 6 15.04 1.28 20.65
CA ILE A 6 15.30 2.52 19.92
C ILE A 6 14.54 2.46 18.60
N TYR A 7 13.57 3.34 18.36
CA TYR A 7 12.77 3.33 17.13
C TYR A 7 13.25 4.31 16.05
N LYS A 8 14.01 5.34 16.42
CA LYS A 8 14.52 6.36 15.48
C LYS A 8 15.82 5.94 14.75
N LEU A 9 16.45 4.84 15.17
CA LEU A 9 17.73 4.39 14.63
C LEU A 9 17.53 3.09 13.82
N GLY A 10 17.58 3.20 12.50
CA GLY A 10 17.45 2.06 11.58
C GLY A 10 16.08 1.36 11.64
N SER A 11 15.97 0.28 10.87
CA SER A 11 14.84 -0.64 10.87
C SER A 11 14.93 -1.66 12.02
N ILE A 12 13.83 -2.33 12.36
CA ILE A 12 13.87 -3.47 13.31
C ILE A 12 14.82 -4.57 12.81
N PHE A 13 14.91 -4.75 11.49
CA PHE A 13 15.76 -5.75 10.85
C PHE A 13 17.24 -5.48 11.12
N THR A 14 17.72 -4.28 10.76
CA THR A 14 19.11 -3.87 10.98
C THR A 14 19.52 -3.91 12.46
N ARG A 15 18.60 -3.58 13.37
CA ARG A 15 18.86 -3.65 14.82
C ARG A 15 19.02 -5.10 15.31
N VAL A 16 18.18 -6.02 14.86
CA VAL A 16 18.28 -7.44 15.24
C VAL A 16 19.52 -8.09 14.63
N GLU A 17 19.79 -7.84 13.35
CA GLU A 17 21.02 -8.27 12.67
C GLU A 17 22.28 -7.78 13.39
N GLY A 18 22.30 -6.51 13.81
CA GLY A 18 23.40 -5.94 14.57
C GLY A 18 23.59 -6.60 15.94
N LEU A 19 22.50 -6.86 16.67
CA LEU A 19 22.54 -7.56 17.96
C LEU A 19 23.10 -8.98 17.84
N ILE A 20 22.68 -9.73 16.82
CA ILE A 20 23.20 -11.08 16.56
C ILE A 20 24.70 -11.02 16.19
N LYS A 21 25.08 -10.11 15.28
CA LYS A 21 26.49 -9.95 14.85
C LYS A 21 27.42 -9.51 15.98
N ALA A 22 26.93 -8.69 16.90
CA ALA A 22 27.69 -8.25 18.07
C ALA A 22 27.71 -9.27 19.23
N GLY A 23 27.02 -10.41 19.10
CA GLY A 23 26.87 -11.40 20.16
C GLY A 23 25.97 -10.97 21.32
N GLY A 24 25.21 -9.88 21.15
CA GLY A 24 24.24 -9.37 22.13
C GLY A 24 22.90 -10.13 22.13
N MET A 25 22.66 -10.96 21.11
CA MET A 25 21.54 -11.89 21.01
C MET A 25 22.07 -13.27 20.62
N GLN A 26 21.67 -14.31 21.35
CA GLN A 26 22.09 -15.66 21.03
C GLN A 26 21.39 -16.17 19.76
N PRO A 27 21.99 -17.08 18.97
CA PRO A 27 21.32 -17.66 17.81
C PRO A 27 19.99 -18.35 18.15
N SER A 28 19.87 -18.94 19.35
CA SER A 28 18.61 -19.54 19.86
C SER A 28 17.53 -18.51 20.18
N GLU A 29 17.91 -17.24 20.36
CA GLU A 29 17.03 -16.11 20.63
C GLU A 29 16.61 -15.39 19.34
N GLN A 30 17.05 -15.87 18.17
CA GLN A 30 16.69 -15.29 16.88
C GLN A 30 15.16 -15.30 16.70
N PRO A 31 14.55 -14.15 16.35
CA PRO A 31 13.12 -14.11 16.07
C PRO A 31 12.74 -14.93 14.83
N LEU A 32 11.63 -15.66 14.90
CA LEU A 32 11.12 -16.48 13.78
C LEU A 32 10.90 -15.67 12.49
N TRP A 33 10.51 -14.40 12.62
CA TRP A 33 10.27 -13.54 11.46
C TRP A 33 11.55 -13.14 10.72
N LEU A 34 12.74 -13.28 11.32
CA LEU A 34 13.99 -12.78 10.72
C LEU A 34 14.31 -13.52 9.42
N ASP A 35 14.10 -14.84 9.37
CA ASP A 35 14.35 -15.62 8.17
C ASP A 35 13.35 -15.31 7.05
N VAL A 36 12.10 -15.03 7.41
CA VAL A 36 11.08 -14.54 6.46
C VAL A 36 11.48 -13.19 5.89
N TYR A 37 11.97 -12.27 6.72
CA TYR A 37 12.43 -10.95 6.28
C TYR A 37 13.67 -11.06 5.38
N ARG A 38 14.62 -11.95 5.70
CA ARG A 38 15.81 -12.21 4.85
C ARG A 38 15.43 -12.78 3.49
N ALA A 39 14.46 -13.69 3.45
CA ALA A 39 14.00 -14.32 2.21
C ALA A 39 13.14 -13.39 1.34
N PHE A 40 12.29 -12.58 1.98
CA PHE A 40 11.31 -11.71 1.34
C PHE A 40 11.37 -10.29 1.94
N PRO A 41 12.46 -9.54 1.72
CA PRO A 41 12.57 -8.20 2.25
C PRO A 41 11.52 -7.27 1.60
N PRO A 42 11.02 -6.25 2.32
CA PRO A 42 10.16 -5.24 1.71
C PRO A 42 10.92 -4.46 0.63
N LEU A 43 10.20 -3.92 -0.35
CA LEU A 43 10.79 -3.08 -1.41
C LEU A 43 11.55 -1.88 -0.84
N GLU A 44 11.05 -1.32 0.26
CA GLU A 44 11.67 -0.20 0.96
C GLU A 44 11.76 -0.50 2.45
N GLU A 45 12.92 -0.26 3.07
CA GLU A 45 13.09 -0.50 4.50
C GLU A 45 12.23 0.45 5.35
N PRO A 46 11.63 -0.05 6.45
CA PRO A 46 10.84 0.78 7.35
C PRO A 46 11.76 1.70 8.18
N SER A 47 12.05 2.88 7.62
CA SER A 47 12.82 3.93 8.27
C SER A 47 11.89 4.92 8.98
N PHE A 48 12.25 5.29 10.21
CA PHE A 48 11.56 6.34 10.96
C PHE A 48 11.57 7.70 10.23
N TYR A 49 12.64 7.98 9.49
CA TYR A 49 12.82 9.23 8.75
C TYR A 49 12.20 9.19 7.35
N ARG A 50 11.49 8.12 7.00
CA ARG A 50 10.81 8.01 5.72
C ARG A 50 9.73 9.09 5.65
N THR A 51 10.03 10.17 4.94
CA THR A 51 9.02 11.11 4.48
C THR A 51 8.42 10.51 3.22
N VAL A 52 7.11 10.26 3.23
CA VAL A 52 6.40 9.97 1.98
C VAL A 52 6.45 11.27 1.19
N THR A 53 7.49 11.43 0.37
CA THR A 53 7.52 12.45 -0.67
C THR A 53 6.56 11.98 -1.75
N ALA A 54 5.26 12.05 -1.46
CA ALA A 54 4.25 12.01 -2.51
C ALA A 54 4.68 13.09 -3.51
N SER A 55 5.01 12.64 -4.73
CA SER A 55 5.53 13.50 -5.79
C SER A 55 4.40 14.44 -6.22
N GLY A 56 4.28 15.57 -5.52
CA GLY A 56 3.25 16.57 -5.74
C GLY A 56 1.86 16.23 -5.16
N PRO A 57 0.88 17.14 -5.35
CA PRO A 57 -0.49 16.92 -4.93
C PRO A 57 -1.12 15.76 -5.71
N VAL A 58 -1.94 14.96 -5.03
CA VAL A 58 -2.75 13.91 -5.65
C VAL A 58 -3.66 14.56 -6.70
N ARG A 59 -3.59 14.09 -7.95
CA ARG A 59 -4.40 14.61 -9.06
C ARG A 59 -5.74 13.88 -9.15
N PRO A 60 -6.83 14.54 -9.57
CA PRO A 60 -8.07 13.86 -9.89
C PRO A 60 -7.86 12.89 -11.06
N ILE A 61 -8.52 11.73 -11.00
CA ILE A 61 -8.54 10.73 -12.07
C ILE A 61 -9.77 11.02 -12.92
N LEU A 62 -9.57 11.48 -14.15
CA LEU A 62 -10.61 11.81 -15.11
C LEU A 62 -10.33 11.08 -16.41
N TYR A 63 -11.38 10.50 -17.01
CA TYR A 63 -11.31 9.77 -18.26
C TYR A 63 -12.10 10.47 -19.38
N PRO A 64 -11.78 10.21 -20.66
CA PRO A 64 -12.51 10.80 -21.78
C PRO A 64 -14.01 10.54 -21.72
N GLU A 65 -14.43 9.34 -21.31
CA GLU A 65 -15.84 8.97 -21.23
C GLU A 65 -16.61 9.67 -20.11
N ASP A 66 -15.94 10.28 -19.13
CA ASP A 66 -16.61 11.01 -18.05
C ASP A 66 -17.41 12.22 -18.59
N THR A 67 -17.02 12.75 -19.74
CA THR A 67 -17.79 13.79 -20.44
C THR A 67 -19.14 13.27 -20.93
N ALA A 68 -19.16 12.06 -21.48
CA ALA A 68 -20.37 11.42 -21.99
C ALA A 68 -21.25 10.89 -20.84
N ARG A 69 -20.63 10.33 -19.79
CA ARG A 69 -21.34 9.95 -18.55
C ARG A 69 -22.02 11.15 -17.89
N MET A 70 -21.34 12.31 -17.85
CA MET A 70 -21.92 13.54 -17.33
C MET A 70 -23.16 13.97 -18.11
N GLN A 71 -23.14 13.89 -19.44
CA GLN A 71 -24.31 14.18 -20.27
C GLN A 71 -25.45 13.21 -19.98
N PHE A 72 -25.16 11.90 -19.94
CA PHE A 72 -26.15 10.87 -19.63
C PHE A 72 -26.88 11.14 -18.30
N TYR A 73 -26.14 11.38 -17.21
CA TYR A 73 -26.72 11.62 -15.89
C TYR A 73 -27.44 12.96 -15.76
N ARG A 74 -27.09 13.96 -16.58
CA ARG A 74 -27.84 15.23 -16.65
C ARG A 74 -29.23 15.04 -17.27
N GLU A 75 -29.36 14.13 -18.23
CA GLU A 75 -30.60 13.87 -18.95
C GLU A 75 -31.50 12.85 -18.25
N HIS A 76 -30.90 11.77 -17.71
CA HIS A 76 -31.64 10.60 -17.23
C HIS A 76 -31.68 10.48 -15.70
N GLY A 77 -30.86 11.26 -14.98
CA GLY A 77 -30.73 11.16 -13.53
C GLY A 77 -30.09 9.84 -13.07
N ASN A 78 -30.20 9.54 -11.77
CA ASN A 78 -29.53 8.40 -11.16
C ASN A 78 -30.15 7.07 -11.60
N THR A 79 -29.30 6.06 -11.84
CA THR A 79 -29.71 4.71 -12.23
C THR A 79 -29.33 3.68 -11.17
N LEU A 80 -30.09 2.59 -11.08
CA LEU A 80 -29.72 1.45 -10.25
C LEU A 80 -28.54 0.70 -10.88
N VAL A 81 -27.55 0.37 -10.06
CA VAL A 81 -26.37 -0.39 -10.45
C VAL A 81 -26.14 -1.46 -9.39
N ASP A 82 -25.96 -2.71 -9.83
CA ASP A 82 -25.48 -3.77 -8.95
C ASP A 82 -23.96 -3.67 -8.85
N LEU A 83 -23.45 -3.42 -7.64
CA LEU A 83 -22.00 -3.32 -7.38
C LEU A 83 -21.37 -4.68 -7.07
N GLN A 84 -22.16 -5.75 -6.96
CA GLN A 84 -21.67 -7.12 -6.75
C GLN A 84 -21.38 -7.82 -8.07
N ASP A 85 -22.09 -7.46 -9.15
CA ASP A 85 -21.81 -7.95 -10.49
C ASP A 85 -20.69 -7.13 -11.15
N THR A 86 -19.64 -7.82 -11.59
CA THR A 86 -18.46 -7.20 -12.24
C THR A 86 -18.51 -7.28 -13.77
N THR A 87 -19.52 -7.95 -14.32
CA THR A 87 -19.68 -8.22 -15.75
C THR A 87 -20.80 -7.40 -16.38
N GLU A 88 -21.84 -7.09 -15.59
CA GLU A 88 -22.98 -6.33 -16.08
C GLU A 88 -22.60 -4.87 -16.34
N LEU A 89 -22.91 -4.40 -17.56
CA LEU A 89 -22.73 -3.00 -17.92
C LEU A 89 -23.83 -2.16 -17.27
N SER A 90 -23.46 -1.04 -16.64
CA SER A 90 -24.44 -0.07 -16.12
C SER A 90 -25.27 0.54 -17.27
N PRO A 91 -26.47 1.06 -17.00
CA PRO A 91 -27.30 1.70 -18.03
C PRO A 91 -26.57 2.82 -18.78
N CYS A 92 -25.76 3.61 -18.06
CA CYS A 92 -24.91 4.64 -18.65
C CYS A 92 -23.89 4.04 -19.63
N GLN A 93 -23.25 2.93 -19.25
CA GLN A 93 -22.20 2.28 -20.04
C GLN A 93 -22.72 1.57 -21.30
N ARG A 94 -24.00 1.15 -21.32
CA ARG A 94 -24.65 0.54 -22.50
C ARG A 94 -25.04 1.57 -23.57
N THR A 95 -25.12 2.84 -23.19
CA THR A 95 -25.61 3.89 -24.08
C THR A 95 -24.49 4.26 -25.06
N PRO A 96 -24.71 4.19 -26.39
CA PRO A 96 -23.71 4.64 -27.35
C PRO A 96 -23.52 6.15 -27.22
N HIS A 97 -22.26 6.59 -27.26
CA HIS A 97 -21.84 7.98 -27.15
C HIS A 97 -21.21 8.47 -28.45
#